data_AF-A0A502I514-F1
#
_entry.id   AF-A0A502I514-F1
#
_cell.length_a   1.000
_cell.length_b   1.000
_cell.length_c   1.000
_cell.angle_alpha   90.00
_cell.angle_beta   90.00
_cell.angle_gamma   90.00
#
_symmetry.space_group_name_H-M   'P 1'
#
loop_
_entity.id
_entity.type
_entity.pdbx_description
1 polymer ?
#
loop_
_entity_poly.entity_id
_entity_poly.type
_entity_poly.pdbx_seq_one_letter_code
_entity_poly.pdbx_strand_id
1 'polypeptide(L)'
;MSITLLIAFLSSIGLLAILVLFAVLVRMERSVAPTLIAHPNALWVGGEDGGVFIEVSKAEAPNYYVQVRHENGDMWSQGWVRYSTKDGFPLSAAGITGFDGEQLYLHTSTAMTPEKARDR
;
A
#
# COMPACT_ATOMS: atom_id res chain seq x y z
N MET A 1 26.63 13.77 -45.44
CA MET A 1 25.62 14.08 -44.40
C MET A 1 25.68 15.57 -44.11
N SER A 2 24.58 16.31 -44.20
CA SER A 2 24.60 17.75 -43.88
C SER A 2 24.76 17.97 -42.38
N ILE A 3 25.34 19.10 -41.99
CA ILE A 3 25.48 19.52 -40.58
C ILE A 3 24.13 19.48 -39.85
N THR A 4 23.04 19.86 -40.54
CA THR A 4 21.68 19.80 -40.02
C THR A 4 21.21 18.38 -39.70
N LEU A 5 21.55 17.39 -40.53
CA LEU A 5 21.18 16.00 -40.30
C LEU A 5 21.97 15.40 -39.12
N LEU A 6 23.26 15.75 -39.00
CA LEU A 6 24.08 15.35 -37.86
C LEU A 6 23.56 15.93 -36.54
N ILE A 7 23.19 17.22 -36.52
CA ILE A 7 22.62 17.87 -35.33
C ILE A 7 21.29 17.22 -34.95
N ALA A 8 20.38 16.99 -35.91
CA ALA A 8 19.10 16.34 -35.63
C ALA A 8 19.28 14.93 -35.06
N PHE A 9 20.25 14.17 -35.57
CA PHE A 9 20.57 12.83 -35.08
C PHE A 9 21.16 12.83 -33.67
N LEU A 10 22.08 13.75 -33.36
CA LEU A 10 22.64 13.88 -32.01
C LEU A 10 21.57 14.34 -31.00
N SER A 11 20.69 15.25 -31.40
CA SER A 11 19.58 15.71 -30.57
C SER A 11 18.56 14.61 -30.28
N SER A 12 18.26 13.72 -31.25
CA SER A 12 17.33 12.61 -31.01
C SER A 12 17.92 11.56 -30.07
N ILE A 13 19.22 11.29 -30.16
CA ILE A 13 19.93 10.43 -29.21
C ILE A 13 19.92 11.03 -27.81
N GLY A 14 20.21 12.34 -27.69
CA GLY A 14 20.18 13.04 -26.41
C GLY A 14 18.78 13.01 -25.78
N LEU A 15 17.73 13.28 -26.56
CA LEU A 15 16.35 13.20 -26.09
C LEU A 15 15.98 11.78 -25.65
N LEU A 16 16.35 10.76 -26.42
CA LEU A 16 16.09 9.36 -26.07
C LEU A 16 16.80 8.97 -24.76
N ALA A 17 18.04 9.41 -24.57
CA ALA A 17 18.79 9.14 -23.34
C ALA A 17 18.11 9.78 -22.11
N ILE A 18 17.60 11.01 -22.23
CA ILE A 18 16.84 11.68 -21.17
C ILE A 18 15.56 10.91 -20.84
N LEU A 19 14.81 10.47 -21.86
CA LEU A 19 13.58 9.70 -21.66
C LEU A 19 13.85 8.34 -20.99
N VAL A 20 14.92 7.65 -21.38
CA VAL A 20 15.34 6.39 -20.75
C VAL A 20 15.73 6.63 -19.30
N LEU A 21 16.54 7.67 -19.02
CA LEU A 21 16.93 8.01 -17.65
C LEU A 21 15.70 8.33 -16.79
N PHE A 22 14.77 9.13 -17.31
CA PHE A 22 13.53 9.46 -16.63
C PHE A 22 12.69 8.21 -16.32
N ALA A 23 12.53 7.30 -17.28
CA ALA A 23 11.81 6.04 -17.08
C ALA A 23 12.49 5.15 -16.01
N VAL A 24 13.82 5.14 -15.96
CA VAL A 24 14.59 4.42 -14.92
C VAL A 24 14.35 5.03 -13.55
N LEU A 25 14.40 6.36 -13.42
CA LEU A 25 14.14 7.06 -12.15
C LEU A 25 12.74 6.76 -11.61
N VAL A 26 11.70 6.90 -12.46
CA VAL A 26 10.31 6.58 -12.09
C VAL A 26 10.14 5.12 -11.66
N ARG A 27 10.88 4.19 -12.28
CA ARG A 27 10.82 2.77 -11.89
C ARG A 27 11.53 2.49 -10.56
N MET A 28 12.59 3.24 -10.25
CA MET A 28 13.35 3.06 -9.01
C MET A 28 12.53 3.48 -7.79
N GLU A 29 11.73 4.54 -7.90
CA GLU A 29 10.78 4.98 -6.87
C GLU A 29 9.68 3.94 -6.58
N ARG A 30 9.30 3.13 -7.58
CA ARG A 30 8.29 2.06 -7.41
C ARG A 30 8.80 0.79 -6.71
N SER A 31 10.05 0.73 -6.29
CA SER A 31 10.64 -0.54 -5.88
C SER A 31 10.46 -0.85 -4.40
N VAL A 32 9.71 -1.92 -4.17
CA VAL A 32 9.53 -2.71 -2.93
C VAL A 32 8.69 -2.00 -1.87
N ALA A 33 7.51 -2.58 -1.61
CA ALA A 33 6.69 -2.18 -0.47
C ALA A 33 7.53 -2.27 0.82
N PRO A 34 7.52 -1.24 1.69
CA PRO A 34 8.18 -1.27 2.98
C PRO A 34 7.89 -2.57 3.74
N THR A 35 8.89 -3.04 4.51
CA THR A 35 8.74 -4.18 5.41
C THR A 35 9.09 -3.74 6.82
N LEU A 36 8.34 -4.23 7.81
CA LEU A 36 8.58 -3.89 9.21
C LEU A 36 9.25 -5.07 9.91
N ILE A 37 10.55 -4.98 10.16
CA ILE A 37 11.36 -6.11 10.68
C ILE A 37 10.81 -6.66 12.00
N ALA A 38 10.37 -5.78 12.91
CA ALA A 38 9.79 -6.17 14.19
C ALA A 38 8.42 -6.87 14.05
N HIS A 39 7.73 -6.69 12.92
CA HIS A 39 6.41 -7.23 12.63
C HIS A 39 6.39 -7.85 11.23
N PRO A 40 7.00 -9.05 11.06
CA PRO A 40 7.16 -9.66 9.74
C PRO A 40 5.84 -10.05 9.05
N ASN A 41 4.74 -10.10 9.81
CA ASN A 41 3.40 -10.38 9.29
C ASN A 41 2.61 -9.11 8.92
N ALA A 42 3.15 -7.93 9.23
CA ALA A 42 2.52 -6.68 8.86
C ALA A 42 2.79 -6.35 7.40
N LEU A 43 1.73 -6.01 6.65
CA LEU A 43 1.82 -5.63 5.25
C LEU A 43 1.68 -4.12 5.11
N TRP A 44 2.52 -3.53 4.26
CA TRP A 44 2.39 -2.13 3.90
C TRP A 44 1.17 -1.91 3.01
N VAL A 45 0.31 -0.98 3.42
CA VAL A 45 -0.84 -0.50 2.64
C VAL A 45 -0.71 1.01 2.52
N GLY A 46 -0.50 1.48 1.29
CA GLY A 46 -0.29 2.89 0.98
C GLY A 46 0.34 3.10 -0.38
N GLY A 47 0.59 4.36 -0.71
CA GLY A 47 1.15 4.80 -1.98
C GLY A 47 2.35 5.72 -1.79
N GLU A 48 2.60 6.56 -2.80
CA GLU A 48 3.71 7.51 -2.83
C GLU A 48 3.60 8.58 -1.73
N ASP A 49 2.38 8.98 -1.38
CA ASP A 49 2.09 9.99 -0.35
C ASP A 49 2.17 9.42 1.09
N GLY A 50 2.58 8.17 1.23
CA GLY A 50 2.69 7.46 2.50
C GLY A 50 1.70 6.31 2.66
N GLY A 51 1.76 5.68 3.83
CA GLY A 51 1.01 4.47 4.12
C GLY A 51 1.16 4.01 5.56
N VAL A 52 0.57 2.86 5.82
CA VAL A 52 0.57 2.22 7.14
C VAL A 52 0.87 0.74 7.01
N PHE A 53 1.41 0.18 8.09
CA PHE A 53 1.55 -1.26 8.23
C PHE A 53 0.30 -1.85 8.86
N ILE A 54 -0.24 -2.91 8.28
CA ILE A 54 -1.46 -3.56 8.77
C ILE A 54 -1.20 -5.03 9.03
N GLU A 55 -1.58 -5.47 10.23
CA GLU A 55 -1.43 -6.85 10.68
C GLU A 55 -2.75 -7.38 11.25
N VAL A 56 -3.17 -8.56 10.79
CA VAL A 56 -4.26 -9.33 11.41
C VAL A 56 -3.64 -10.24 12.47
N SER A 57 -3.55 -9.74 13.70
CA SER A 57 -2.88 -10.46 14.79
C SER A 57 -3.70 -11.59 15.40
N LYS A 58 -5.04 -11.54 15.27
CA LYS A 58 -5.96 -12.63 15.66
C LYS A 58 -7.05 -12.79 14.61
N ALA A 59 -7.36 -14.04 14.28
CA ALA A 59 -8.39 -14.40 13.31
C ALA A 59 -9.37 -15.40 13.94
N GLU A 60 -10.57 -14.91 14.26
CA GLU A 60 -11.67 -15.66 14.87
C GLU A 60 -12.95 -15.42 14.05
N ALA A 61 -12.98 -15.91 12.81
CA ALA A 61 -14.05 -15.64 11.85
C ALA A 61 -15.46 -15.73 12.51
N PRO A 62 -16.30 -14.69 12.39
CA PRO A 62 -16.16 -13.51 11.53
C PRO A 62 -15.41 -12.32 12.17
N ASN A 63 -14.81 -12.46 13.35
CA ASN A 63 -14.13 -11.38 14.06
C ASN A 63 -12.61 -11.46 13.89
N TYR A 64 -11.97 -10.32 13.65
CA TYR A 64 -10.53 -10.25 13.41
C TYR A 64 -9.96 -9.09 14.21
N TYR A 65 -8.83 -9.30 14.87
CA TYR A 65 -8.13 -8.23 15.57
C TYR A 65 -7.05 -7.65 14.68
N VAL A 66 -7.30 -6.42 14.21
CA VAL A 66 -6.42 -5.71 13.28
C VAL A 66 -5.62 -4.67 14.04
N GLN A 67 -4.33 -4.59 13.73
CA GLN A 67 -3.42 -3.57 14.22
C GLN A 67 -2.92 -2.76 13.01
N VAL A 68 -3.00 -1.45 13.12
CA VAL A 68 -2.50 -0.48 12.15
C VAL A 68 -1.35 0.26 12.79
N ARG A 69 -0.22 0.33 12.10
CA ARG A 69 1.03 0.91 12.59
C ARG A 69 1.53 1.98 11.62
N HIS A 70 2.17 2.99 12.18
CA HIS A 70 2.94 3.96 11.43
C HIS A 70 4.15 3.30 10.74
N GLU A 71 4.76 4.02 9.79
CA GLU A 71 5.98 3.57 9.10
C GLU A 71 7.14 3.26 10.07
N ASN A 72 7.22 3.98 11.19
CA ASN A 72 8.21 3.74 12.24
C ASN A 72 7.91 2.51 13.11
N GLY A 73 6.76 1.85 12.91
CA GLY A 73 6.29 0.68 13.65
C GLY A 73 5.44 0.96 14.87
N ASP A 74 5.29 2.23 15.27
CA ASP A 74 4.43 2.63 16.38
C ASP A 74 2.97 2.32 16.09
N MET A 75 2.22 1.99 17.14
CA MET A 75 0.79 1.71 17.01
C MET A 75 0.04 3.00 16.64
N TRP A 76 -0.66 2.96 15.50
CA TRP A 76 -1.62 4.02 15.14
C TRP A 76 -2.99 3.70 15.74
N SER A 77 -3.53 2.53 15.42
CA SER A 77 -4.85 2.09 15.89
C SER A 77 -4.93 0.57 15.94
N GLN A 78 -5.83 0.05 16.77
CA GLN A 78 -6.09 -1.38 16.86
C GLN A 78 -7.53 -1.62 17.27
N GLY A 79 -8.09 -2.74 16.85
CA GLY A 79 -9.46 -3.07 17.20
C GLY A 79 -9.96 -4.38 16.61
N TRP A 80 -11.09 -4.82 17.14
CA TRP A 80 -11.87 -5.90 16.56
C TRP A 80 -12.67 -5.37 15.38
N VAL A 81 -12.56 -6.05 14.24
CA VAL A 81 -13.38 -5.81 13.06
C VAL A 81 -14.12 -7.09 12.70
N ARG A 82 -15.36 -6.92 12.25
CA ARG A 82 -16.18 -8.04 11.79
C ARG A 82 -16.15 -8.10 10.26
N TYR A 83 -15.69 -9.22 9.72
CA TYR A 83 -15.64 -9.49 8.29
C TYR A 83 -16.28 -10.84 7.97
N SER A 84 -17.20 -10.85 7.02
CA SER A 84 -17.77 -12.07 6.47
C SER A 84 -18.01 -11.87 4.99
N THR A 85 -17.35 -12.66 4.15
CA THR A 85 -17.64 -12.73 2.71
C THR A 85 -18.59 -13.90 2.43
N LYS A 86 -19.38 -13.79 1.34
CA LYS A 86 -20.29 -14.86 0.89
C LYS A 86 -19.57 -16.17 0.61
N ASP A 87 -18.29 -16.07 0.23
CA ASP A 87 -17.46 -17.21 -0.16
C ASP A 87 -16.71 -17.84 1.03
N GLY A 88 -16.88 -17.31 2.25
CA GLY A 88 -16.27 -17.84 3.48
C GLY A 88 -14.77 -17.60 3.65
N PHE A 89 -14.10 -16.86 2.75
CA PHE A 89 -12.68 -16.55 2.90
C PHE A 89 -12.40 -15.63 4.10
N PRO A 90 -11.38 -15.94 4.92
CA PRO A 90 -11.04 -15.12 6.07
C PRO A 90 -10.43 -13.78 5.67
N LEU A 91 -10.56 -12.77 6.55
CA LEU A 91 -9.88 -11.50 6.37
C LEU A 91 -8.37 -11.71 6.40
N SER A 92 -7.67 -11.18 5.40
CA SER A 92 -6.21 -11.12 5.37
C SER A 92 -5.77 -9.69 5.12
N ALA A 93 -4.58 -9.33 5.62
CA ALA A 93 -4.02 -8.00 5.38
C ALA A 93 -3.82 -7.71 3.87
N ALA A 94 -3.57 -8.74 3.05
CA ALA A 94 -3.48 -8.60 1.59
C ALA A 94 -4.83 -8.25 0.92
N GLY A 95 -5.94 -8.47 1.62
CA GLY A 95 -7.27 -8.06 1.16
C GLY A 95 -7.57 -6.57 1.39
N ILE A 96 -6.71 -5.86 2.13
CA ILE A 96 -6.88 -4.45 2.50
C ILE A 96 -6.17 -3.57 1.47
N THR A 97 -6.91 -2.62 0.91
CA THR A 97 -6.47 -1.74 -0.18
C THR A 97 -6.18 -0.32 0.26
N GLY A 98 -6.65 0.09 1.44
CA GLY A 98 -6.42 1.44 1.95
C GLY A 98 -6.81 1.62 3.40
N PHE A 99 -6.31 2.71 3.98
CA PHE A 99 -6.66 3.19 5.31
C PHE A 99 -6.73 4.72 5.25
N ASP A 100 -7.84 5.32 5.69
CA ASP A 100 -8.03 6.79 5.65
C ASP A 100 -7.73 7.49 6.99
N GLY A 101 -7.25 6.74 7.99
CA GLY A 101 -7.06 7.22 9.35
C GLY A 101 -8.11 6.70 10.35
N GLU A 102 -9.28 6.27 9.87
CA GLU A 102 -10.36 5.73 10.70
C GLU A 102 -10.87 4.37 10.21
N GLN A 103 -10.94 4.17 8.89
CA GLN A 103 -11.57 3.02 8.25
C GLN A 103 -10.60 2.27 7.34
N LEU A 104 -10.78 0.96 7.27
CA LEU A 104 -10.04 0.06 6.38
C LEU A 104 -10.89 -0.23 5.14
N TYR A 105 -10.27 -0.09 3.97
CA TYR A 105 -10.86 -0.39 2.67
C TYR A 105 -10.38 -1.75 2.19
N LEU A 106 -11.27 -2.54 1.59
CA LEU A 106 -10.98 -3.88 1.09
C LEU A 106 -11.10 -3.96 -0.43
N HIS A 107 -10.45 -4.96 -1.01
CA HIS A 107 -10.51 -5.27 -2.45
C HIS A 107 -11.92 -5.69 -2.91
N THR A 108 -12.79 -6.10 -1.97
CA THR A 108 -14.22 -6.24 -2.19
C THR A 108 -14.90 -4.99 -1.67
N SER A 109 -15.81 -4.38 -2.45
CA SER A 109 -16.45 -3.08 -2.21
C SER A 109 -17.35 -3.01 -0.96
N THR A 110 -16.86 -3.43 0.20
CA THR A 110 -17.58 -3.46 1.47
C THR A 110 -16.78 -2.63 2.47
N ALA A 111 -17.19 -1.38 2.68
CA ALA A 111 -16.66 -0.53 3.73
C ALA A 111 -16.97 -1.15 5.11
N MET A 112 -15.98 -1.21 6.00
CA MET A 112 -16.18 -1.61 7.38
C MET A 112 -16.60 -0.42 8.23
N THR A 113 -17.70 -0.55 8.96
CA THR A 113 -18.02 0.39 10.04
C THR A 113 -17.11 0.04 11.23
N PRO A 114 -16.30 0.98 11.76
CA PRO A 114 -15.61 0.74 13.01
C PRO A 114 -16.66 0.58 14.11
N GLU A 115 -16.66 -0.57 14.80
CA GLU A 115 -17.50 -0.75 15.98
C GLU A 115 -16.93 0.12 17.09
N LYS A 116 -17.46 1.34 17.18
CA LYS A 116 -17.14 2.29 18.25
C LYS A 116 -17.45 1.60 19.58
N ALA A 117 -16.42 1.31 20.37
CA ALA A 117 -16.57 0.86 21.74
C ALA A 117 -17.46 1.86 22.48
N ARG A 118 -18.67 1.41 22.81
CA ARG A 118 -19.65 2.17 23.57
C ARG A 118 -19.32 1.95 25.04
N ASP A 119 -18.38 2.74 25.56
CA ASP A 119 -18.08 2.74 26.98
C ASP A 119 -19.32 3.18 27.77
N ARG A 120 -19.56 2.41 28.83
CA ARG A 120 -20.66 2.53 29.79
C ARG A 120 -20.24 3.41 30.95
#